data_AF-A0A538SUD9-F1
#
_entry.id   AF-A0A538SUD9-F1
#
_cell.length_a   1.000
_cell.length_b   1.000
_cell.length_c   1.000
_cell.angle_alpha   90.00
_cell.angle_beta   90.00
_cell.angle_gamma   90.00
#
_symmetry.space_group_name_H-M   'P 1'
#
loop_
_entity.id
_entity.type
_entity.pdbx_description
1 polymer ?
#
loop_
_entity_poly.entity_id
_entity_poly.type
_entity_poly.pdbx_seq_one_letter_code
_entity_poly.pdbx_strand_id
1 'polypeptide(L)'
;GGEGRNLQFCHYLVNYDLPWNPMRIEQRIGRLHRLGQTQDVRVYNFTARNTVEAYVLQIVHEKINMFRTVIGDLDMVLGPYAEAGTFEDEVFRIWAAAKGERDLEREFGKLGTALLVGRKRYEAVEELDRKLLDEVDQNGSA
;
A
#
# COMPACT_ATOMS: atom_id res chain seq x y z
N GLY A 1 0.37 -12.80 -16.67
CA GLY A 1 -0.42 -14.02 -16.38
C GLY A 1 -1.23 -13.77 -15.13
N GLY A 2 -2.52 -13.47 -15.29
CA GLY A 2 -3.41 -13.00 -14.22
C GLY A 2 -4.39 -14.05 -13.69
N GLU A 3 -4.21 -15.33 -14.02
CA GLU A 3 -5.14 -16.37 -13.60
C GLU A 3 -5.07 -16.56 -12.07
N GLY A 4 -6.23 -16.56 -11.43
CA GLY A 4 -6.45 -16.74 -9.99
C GLY A 4 -6.13 -18.15 -9.53
N ARG A 5 -4.88 -18.58 -9.67
CA ARG A 5 -4.41 -19.85 -9.13
C ARG A 5 -4.31 -19.74 -7.61
N ASN A 6 -4.95 -20.69 -6.92
CA ASN A 6 -4.92 -20.79 -5.47
C ASN A 6 -3.57 -21.39 -5.04
N LEU A 7 -2.73 -20.59 -4.36
CA LEU A 7 -1.37 -20.96 -3.95
C LEU A 7 -1.23 -21.02 -2.43
N GLN A 8 -2.32 -21.33 -1.71
CA GLN A 8 -2.39 -21.40 -0.24
C GLN A 8 -1.40 -22.39 0.40
N PHE A 9 -0.81 -23.32 -0.36
CA PHE A 9 0.25 -24.21 0.12
C PHE A 9 1.66 -23.57 0.07
N CYS A 10 1.81 -22.48 -0.68
CA CYS A 10 3.06 -21.72 -0.78
C CYS A 10 3.13 -20.67 0.34
N HIS A 11 4.32 -20.54 0.93
CA HIS A 11 4.62 -19.53 1.95
C HIS A 11 5.86 -18.69 1.58
N TYR A 12 6.39 -18.87 0.36
CA TYR A 12 7.46 -18.05 -0.21
C TYR A 12 6.95 -17.34 -1.47
N LEU A 13 7.07 -16.01 -1.51
CA LEU A 13 6.79 -15.19 -2.68
C LEU A 13 8.09 -14.49 -3.11
N VAL A 14 8.44 -14.60 -4.39
CA VAL A 14 9.59 -13.92 -4.98
C VAL A 14 9.09 -13.02 -6.10
N ASN A 15 9.23 -11.70 -5.93
CA ASN A 15 8.95 -10.71 -6.95
C ASN A 15 10.25 -10.38 -7.69
N TYR A 16 10.34 -10.81 -8.96
CA TYR A 16 11.45 -10.46 -9.85
C TYR A 16 11.28 -9.07 -10.47
N ASP A 17 10.03 -8.70 -10.69
CA ASP A 17 9.54 -7.38 -11.07
C ASP A 17 8.55 -6.90 -10.00
N LEU A 18 8.95 -5.87 -9.24
CA LEU A 18 8.04 -5.28 -8.25
C LEU A 18 7.03 -4.37 -8.98
N PRO A 19 5.73 -4.64 -8.89
CA PRO A 19 4.75 -3.71 -9.41
C PRO A 19 4.79 -2.44 -8.56
N TRP A 20 4.74 -1.28 -9.23
CA TRP A 20 4.86 0.02 -8.58
C TRP A 20 3.61 0.35 -7.75
N ASN A 21 2.50 -0.32 -8.06
CA ASN A 21 1.25 -0.23 -7.32
C ASN A 21 1.25 -1.16 -6.09
N PRO A 22 1.16 -0.61 -4.86
CA PRO A 22 1.08 -1.39 -3.62
C PRO A 22 -0.08 -2.39 -3.59
N MET A 23 -1.23 -2.02 -4.16
CA MET A 23 -2.41 -2.90 -4.26
C MET A 23 -2.08 -4.19 -5.01
N ARG A 24 -1.30 -4.11 -6.09
CA ARG A 24 -0.90 -5.29 -6.86
C ARG A 24 0.04 -6.20 -6.07
N ILE A 25 0.89 -5.64 -5.21
CA ILE A 25 1.75 -6.41 -4.32
C ILE A 25 0.89 -7.17 -3.30
N GLU A 26 -0.06 -6.49 -2.67
CA GLU A 26 -0.92 -7.10 -1.66
C GLU A 26 -1.81 -8.19 -2.25
N GLN A 27 -2.40 -7.95 -3.42
CA GLN A 27 -3.17 -8.99 -4.11
C GLN A 27 -2.32 -10.22 -4.44
N ARG A 28 -1.01 -10.07 -4.67
CA ARG A 28 -0.09 -11.21 -4.80
C ARG A 28 0.12 -11.91 -3.45
N ILE A 29 0.35 -11.17 -2.37
CA ILE A 29 0.53 -11.71 -1.01
C ILE A 29 -0.74 -12.44 -0.52
N GLY A 30 -1.92 -11.87 -0.73
CA GLY A 30 -3.22 -12.45 -0.36
C GLY A 30 -3.59 -13.73 -1.14
N ARG A 31 -2.81 -14.14 -2.15
CA ARG A 31 -2.91 -15.48 -2.75
C ARG A 31 -2.23 -16.56 -1.90
N LEU A 32 -1.28 -16.18 -1.04
CA LEU A 32 -0.51 -17.05 -0.14
C LEU A 32 -0.97 -16.91 1.33
N HIS A 33 -1.27 -15.69 1.77
CA HIS A 33 -1.68 -15.35 3.13
C HIS A 33 -3.21 -15.30 3.26
N ARG A 34 -3.85 -16.46 3.46
CA ARG A 34 -5.29 -16.60 3.73
C ARG A 34 -5.57 -17.38 5.01
N LEU A 35 -6.80 -17.31 5.50
CA LEU A 35 -7.31 -18.15 6.59
C LEU A 35 -6.98 -19.63 6.33
N GLY A 36 -6.23 -20.25 7.25
CA GLY A 36 -5.74 -21.64 7.14
C GLY A 36 -4.26 -21.77 6.78
N GLN A 37 -3.55 -20.68 6.47
CA GLN A 37 -2.08 -20.70 6.35
C GLN A 37 -1.45 -20.91 7.73
N THR A 38 -0.60 -21.93 7.88
CA THR A 38 0.03 -22.31 9.16
C THR A 38 1.51 -21.94 9.24
N GLN A 39 2.08 -21.48 8.12
CA GLN A 39 3.50 -21.11 8.00
C GLN A 39 3.65 -19.60 7.78
N ASP A 40 4.75 -19.04 8.28
CA ASP A 40 5.09 -17.64 8.04
C ASP A 40 5.30 -17.38 6.54
N VAL A 41 4.55 -16.41 5.99
CA VAL A 41 4.69 -15.99 4.60
C VAL A 41 5.91 -15.06 4.47
N ARG A 42 6.90 -15.49 3.69
CA ARG A 42 8.13 -14.76 3.40
C ARG A 42 8.09 -14.19 1.98
N VAL A 43 8.26 -12.87 1.87
CA VAL A 43 8.22 -12.15 0.59
C VAL A 43 9.61 -11.58 0.30
N TYR A 44 10.15 -11.90 -0.88
CA TYR A 44 11.44 -11.42 -1.37
C TYR A 44 11.19 -10.55 -2.60
N ASN A 45 11.72 -9.32 -2.58
CA ASN A 45 11.61 -8.37 -3.67
C ASN A 45 12.99 -8.10 -4.25
N PHE A 46 13.17 -8.39 -5.54
CA PHE A 46 14.39 -8.06 -6.26
C PHE A 46 14.24 -6.70 -6.93
N THR A 47 15.22 -5.83 -6.75
CA THR A 47 15.34 -4.55 -7.45
C THR A 47 16.76 -4.33 -7.92
N ALA A 48 16.90 -3.62 -9.04
CA ALA A 48 18.19 -3.10 -9.47
C ALA A 48 18.54 -1.88 -8.62
N ARG A 49 19.79 -1.79 -8.15
CA ARG A 49 20.25 -0.62 -7.39
C ARG A 49 20.18 0.64 -8.26
N ASN A 50 19.87 1.77 -7.62
CA ASN A 50 19.80 3.11 -8.24
C ASN A 50 18.78 3.23 -9.39
N THR A 51 17.73 2.39 -9.37
CA THR A 51 16.60 2.54 -10.29
C THR A 51 15.36 3.06 -9.57
N VAL A 52 14.38 3.53 -10.34
CA VAL A 52 13.11 4.04 -9.79
C VAL A 52 12.42 2.97 -8.96
N GLU A 53 12.49 1.71 -9.38
CA GLU A 53 11.96 0.56 -8.67
C GLU A 53 12.58 0.38 -7.28
N ALA A 54 13.88 0.70 -7.11
CA ALA A 54 14.50 0.66 -5.79
C ALA A 54 13.98 1.77 -4.87
N TYR A 55 13.77 2.98 -5.39
CA TYR A 55 13.16 4.08 -4.65
C TYR A 55 11.70 3.78 -4.27
N VAL A 56 10.92 3.29 -5.22
CA VAL A 56 9.54 2.85 -4.99
C VAL A 56 9.52 1.73 -3.97
N LEU A 57 10.37 0.70 -4.12
CA LEU A 57 10.48 -0.37 -3.13
C LEU A 57 10.88 0.17 -1.76
N GLN A 58 11.78 1.15 -1.65
CA GLN A 58 12.17 1.70 -0.36
C GLN A 58 11.00 2.42 0.32
N ILE A 59 10.21 3.20 -0.42
CA ILE A 59 9.00 3.84 0.12
C ILE A 59 7.97 2.77 0.49
N VAL A 60 7.78 1.76 -0.38
CA VAL A 60 6.88 0.64 -0.13
C VAL A 60 7.36 -0.19 1.09
N HIS A 61 8.64 -0.38 1.27
CA HIS A 61 9.15 -1.24 2.32
C HIS A 61 9.25 -0.50 3.66
N GLU A 62 9.83 0.70 3.67
CA GLU A 62 10.02 1.51 4.88
C GLU A 62 8.72 2.18 5.32
N LYS A 63 7.88 2.61 4.38
CA LYS A 63 6.63 3.30 4.68
C LYS A 63 5.39 2.45 4.39
N ILE A 64 5.43 1.43 3.51
CA ILE A 64 4.26 0.56 3.22
C ILE A 64 4.15 -0.71 4.09
N ASN A 65 5.07 -0.96 5.02
CA ASN A 65 4.75 -1.78 6.22
C ASN A 65 3.55 -1.22 7.02
N MET A 66 3.08 -0.01 6.70
CA MET A 66 1.86 0.61 7.24
C MET A 66 0.56 0.28 6.50
N PHE A 67 0.57 -0.45 5.39
CA PHE A 67 -0.66 -0.61 4.59
C PHE A 67 -1.33 -1.95 4.73
N ARG A 68 -0.83 -2.91 5.53
CA ARG A 68 -1.53 -4.19 5.76
C ARG A 68 -3.04 -4.06 6.07
N THR A 69 -3.49 -2.89 6.55
CA THR A 69 -4.88 -2.61 6.87
C THR A 69 -5.61 -1.68 5.89
N VAL A 70 -4.91 -0.82 5.11
CA VAL A 70 -5.54 0.32 4.39
C VAL A 70 -5.58 0.11 2.87
N ILE A 71 -5.27 -1.10 2.39
CA ILE A 71 -5.02 -1.30 0.95
C ILE A 71 -6.26 -1.03 0.10
N GLY A 72 -7.48 -1.27 0.60
CA GLY A 72 -8.73 -0.97 -0.12
C GLY A 72 -8.93 0.50 -0.49
N ASP A 73 -8.34 1.44 0.26
CA ASP A 73 -8.69 2.86 0.25
C ASP A 73 -7.48 3.78 0.05
N LEU A 74 -6.47 3.30 -0.69
CA LEU A 74 -5.27 4.10 -0.99
C LEU A 74 -5.62 5.43 -1.69
N ASP A 75 -6.67 5.44 -2.51
CA ASP A 75 -7.19 6.64 -3.17
C ASP A 75 -7.77 7.66 -2.17
N MET A 76 -8.39 7.20 -1.07
CA MET A 76 -8.91 8.05 0.01
C MET A 76 -7.77 8.62 0.87
N VAL A 77 -6.73 7.81 1.11
CA VAL A 77 -5.50 8.25 1.79
C VAL A 77 -4.73 9.27 0.96
N LEU A 78 -4.72 9.07 -0.36
CA LEU A 78 -4.14 9.98 -1.35
C LEU A 78 -5.04 11.15 -1.69
N GLY A 79 -6.19 11.35 -1.03
CA GLY A 79 -7.17 12.40 -1.34
C GLY A 79 -6.61 13.78 -1.74
N PRO A 80 -5.53 14.32 -1.11
CA PRO A 80 -4.90 15.57 -1.55
C PRO A 80 -4.18 15.52 -2.92
N TYR A 81 -3.78 14.33 -3.38
CA TYR A 81 -3.15 14.02 -4.66
C TYR A 81 -4.12 13.38 -5.67
N ALA A 82 -5.34 13.03 -5.24
CA ALA A 82 -6.34 12.37 -6.07
C ALA A 82 -6.82 13.23 -7.27
N GLU A 83 -6.66 14.56 -7.20
CA GLU A 83 -6.90 15.43 -8.36
C GLU A 83 -5.84 15.27 -9.46
N ALA A 84 -4.69 14.65 -9.16
CA ALA A 84 -3.52 14.62 -10.03
C ALA A 84 -3.23 13.23 -10.65
N GLY A 85 -4.10 12.24 -10.43
CA GLY A 85 -4.02 10.91 -11.04
C GLY A 85 -3.89 9.76 -10.02
N THR A 86 -3.51 8.59 -10.52
CA THR A 86 -3.26 7.38 -9.72
C THR A 86 -1.97 7.48 -8.91
N PHE A 87 -1.75 6.57 -7.96
CA PHE A 87 -0.47 6.47 -7.25
C PHE A 87 0.71 6.32 -8.23
N GLU A 88 0.53 5.54 -9.30
CA GLU A 88 1.52 5.37 -10.36
C GLU A 88 1.84 6.69 -11.06
N ASP A 89 0.83 7.52 -11.33
CA ASP A 89 1.03 8.83 -11.95
C ASP A 89 1.81 9.77 -11.03
N GLU A 90 1.56 9.72 -9.72
CA GLU A 90 2.30 10.50 -8.72
C GLU A 90 3.78 10.09 -8.68
N VAL A 91 4.04 8.78 -8.59
CA VAL A 91 5.39 8.23 -8.58
C VAL A 91 6.14 8.61 -9.86
N PHE A 92 5.48 8.47 -11.01
CA PHE A 92 6.05 8.85 -12.30
C PHE A 92 6.35 10.36 -12.37
N ARG A 93 5.43 11.20 -11.88
CA ARG A 93 5.61 12.66 -11.86
C ARG A 93 6.79 13.09 -11.00
N ILE A 94 6.91 12.54 -9.79
CA ILE A 94 8.03 12.82 -8.89
C ILE A 94 9.34 12.42 -9.56
N TRP A 95 9.39 11.23 -10.14
CA TRP A 95 10.58 10.76 -10.84
C TRP A 95 10.95 11.64 -12.04
N ALA A 96 9.98 11.98 -12.88
CA ALA A 96 10.20 12.80 -14.08
C ALA A 96 10.61 14.24 -13.76
N ALA A 97 10.16 14.80 -12.63
CA ALA A 97 10.47 16.16 -12.21
C ALA A 97 11.79 16.28 -11.42
N ALA A 98 12.27 15.19 -10.83
CA ALA A 98 13.43 15.20 -9.95
C ALA A 98 14.72 15.51 -10.72
N LYS A 99 15.50 16.48 -10.21
CA LYS A 99 16.78 16.91 -10.82
C LYS A 99 17.99 16.10 -10.37
N GLY A 100 17.78 15.09 -9.52
CA GLY A 100 18.82 14.20 -9.01
C GLY A 100 18.37 13.42 -7.77
N GLU A 101 19.25 12.56 -7.28
CA GLU A 101 19.01 11.62 -6.17
C GLU A 101 18.48 12.31 -4.89
N ARG A 102 19.11 13.40 -4.46
CA ARG A 102 18.66 14.16 -3.26
C ARG A 102 17.27 14.79 -3.44
N ASP A 103 16.94 15.15 -4.68
CA ASP A 103 15.66 15.75 -5.02
C ASP A 103 14.56 14.70 -4.96
N LEU A 104 14.86 13.54 -5.55
CA LEU A 104 14.03 12.34 -5.56
C LEU A 104 13.73 11.86 -4.14
N GLU A 105 14.75 11.73 -3.29
CA GLU A 105 14.61 11.33 -1.88
C GLU A 105 13.71 12.30 -1.11
N ARG A 106 13.88 13.61 -1.32
CA ARG A 106 13.07 14.62 -0.64
C ARG A 106 11.60 14.58 -1.07
N GLU A 107 11.32 14.52 -2.37
CA GLU A 107 9.95 14.51 -2.89
C GLU A 107 9.21 13.21 -2.53
N PHE A 108 9.87 12.07 -2.63
CA PHE A 108 9.31 10.81 -2.13
C PHE A 108 9.16 10.79 -0.60
N GLY A 109 10.04 11.48 0.12
CA GLY A 109 9.91 11.73 1.55
C GLY A 109 8.58 12.41 1.88
N LYS A 110 8.21 13.46 1.12
CA LYS A 110 6.94 14.18 1.25
C LYS A 110 5.75 13.30 0.91
N LEU A 111 5.79 12.56 -0.20
CA LEU A 111 4.74 11.61 -0.59
C LEU A 111 4.46 10.63 0.57
N GLY A 112 5.51 10.05 1.14
CA GLY A 112 5.38 9.16 2.29
C GLY A 112 4.78 9.81 3.54
N THR A 113 5.08 11.08 3.81
CA THR A 113 4.48 11.82 4.93
C THR A 113 3.00 12.12 4.70
N ALA A 114 2.62 12.42 3.45
CA ALA A 114 1.21 12.66 3.13
C ALA A 114 0.39 11.37 3.24
N LEU A 115 0.92 10.25 2.74
CA LEU A 115 0.35 8.92 2.91
C LEU A 115 0.11 8.58 4.39
N LEU A 116 1.09 8.88 5.25
CA LEU A 116 1.00 8.73 6.70
C LEU A 116 -0.15 9.52 7.32
N VAL A 117 -0.31 10.78 6.91
CA VAL A 117 -1.39 11.65 7.40
C VAL A 117 -2.74 11.17 6.90
N GLY A 118 -2.86 10.80 5.62
CA GLY A 118 -4.08 10.26 5.04
C GLY A 118 -4.53 9.00 5.76
N ARG A 119 -3.61 8.09 6.10
CA ARG A 119 -3.92 6.89 6.90
C ARG A 119 -4.52 7.24 8.26
N LYS A 120 -3.90 8.14 9.01
CA LYS A 120 -4.42 8.53 10.34
C LYS A 120 -5.83 9.10 10.26
N ARG A 121 -6.15 9.82 9.19
CA ARG A 121 -7.50 10.33 8.95
C ARG A 121 -8.47 9.18 8.66
N TYR A 122 -8.07 8.25 7.80
CA TYR A 122 -8.88 7.07 7.49
C TYR A 122 -9.18 6.24 8.73
N GLU A 123 -8.16 5.93 9.55
CA GLU A 123 -8.34 5.18 10.81
C GLU A 123 -9.30 5.90 11.78
N ALA A 124 -9.22 7.23 11.85
CA ALA A 124 -10.13 8.02 12.68
C ALA A 124 -11.58 8.00 12.15
N VAL A 125 -11.78 7.99 10.83
CA VAL A 125 -13.10 7.85 10.20
C VAL A 125 -13.65 6.45 10.45
N GLU A 126 -12.86 5.40 10.25
CA GLU A 126 -13.27 4.01 10.48
C GLU A 126 -13.66 3.78 11.96
N GLU A 127 -12.91 4.37 12.90
CA GLU A 127 -13.23 4.29 14.32
C GLU A 127 -14.52 5.04 14.67
N LEU A 128 -14.79 6.18 14.01
CA LEU A 128 -16.04 6.92 14.18
C LEU A 128 -17.23 6.14 13.61
N ASP A 129 -17.11 5.61 12.41
CA ASP A 129 -18.15 4.79 11.77
C ASP A 129 -18.50 3.57 12.62
N ARG A 130 -17.47 2.90 13.18
CA ARG A 130 -17.67 1.78 14.09
C ARG A 130 -18.47 2.17 15.34
N LYS A 131 -18.12 3.30 15.98
CA LYS A 131 -18.83 3.81 17.16
C LYS A 131 -20.28 4.18 16.84
N LEU A 132 -20.53 4.80 15.68
CA LEU A 132 -21.88 5.15 15.24
C LEU A 132 -22.74 3.91 15.02
N LEU A 133 -22.19 2.86 14.40
CA LEU A 133 -22.91 1.60 14.19
C LEU A 133 -23.25 0.93 15.53
N ASP A 134 -22.30 0.91 16.47
CA ASP A 134 -22.53 0.35 17.82
C ASP A 134 -23.62 1.12 18.59
N GLU A 135 -23.71 2.45 18.44
CA GLU A 135 -24.77 3.28 19.05
C GLU A 135 -26.15 3.07 18.40
N VAL A 136 -26.20 2.88 17.09
CA VAL A 136 -27.44 2.58 16.36
C VAL A 136 -28.00 1.21 16.76
N ASP A 137 -27.14 0.20 16.91
CA ASP A 137 -27.56 -1.14 17.35
C ASP A 137 -28.09 -1.14 18.80
N GLN A 138 -27.51 -0.31 19.67
CA GLN A 138 -27.98 -0.14 21.05
C GLN A 138 -29.32 0.62 21.13
N ASN A 139 -29.56 1.61 20.27
CA ASN A 139 -30.79 2.40 20.24
C ASN A 139 -31.93 1.79 19.41
N GLY A 140 -31.62 0.89 18.47
CA GLY A 140 -32.61 0.18 17.64
C GLY A 140 -33.22 -1.07 18.28
N SER A 141 -32.80 -1.41 19.50
CA SER A 141 -33.26 -2.58 20.26
C SER A 141 -34.36 -2.26 21.30
N ALA A 142 -34.98 -1.08 21.22
CA ALA A 142 -36.05 -0.60 22.10
C ALA A 142 -37.43 -0.59 21.43
#